data_AF-A0A925U1K1-F1
#
_entry.id   AF-A0A925U1K1-F1
#
_cell.length_a   1.000
_cell.length_b   1.000
_cell.length_c   1.000
_cell.angle_alpha   90.00
_cell.angle_beta   90.00
_cell.angle_gamma   90.00
#
_symmetry.space_group_name_H-M   'P 1'
#
loop_
_entity.id
_entity.type
_entity.pdbx_description
1 polymer ?
#
loop_
_entity_poly.entity_id
_entity_poly.type
_entity_poly.pdbx_seq_one_letter_code
_entity_poly.pdbx_strand_id
1 'polypeptide(L)' 'MWDDGEAKKLLQPIQIGGELERLSIAELEERVKILLAEISRVQQKITQKQASASGASAVFKK' A
#
# COMPACT_ATOMS: atom_id res chain seq x y z
N MET A 1 22.35 -33.79 10.34
CA MET A 1 22.05 -32.41 10.73
C MET A 1 20.65 -32.12 10.23
N TRP A 2 19.72 -31.88 11.15
CA TRP A 2 18.36 -31.48 10.79
C TRP A 2 18.47 -30.01 10.38
N ASP A 3 18.20 -29.74 9.11
CA ASP A 3 18.13 -28.38 8.58
C ASP A 3 16.78 -27.83 9.05
N ASP A 4 16.78 -27.16 10.20
CA ASP A 4 15.62 -26.42 10.72
C ASP A 4 15.33 -25.28 9.72
N GLY A 5 14.56 -25.62 8.69
CA GLY A 5 14.01 -24.66 7.76
C GLY A 5 13.10 -23.72 8.53
N GLU A 6 13.65 -22.56 8.93
CA GLU A 6 12.90 -21.50 9.57
C GLU A 6 11.67 -21.20 8.72
N ALA A 7 10.51 -21.63 9.21
CA ALA A 7 9.25 -21.38 8.54
C ALA A 7 9.07 -19.87 8.45
N LYS A 8 9.30 -19.31 7.25
CA LYS A 8 9.07 -17.89 6.98
C LYS A 8 7.63 -17.60 7.37
N LYS A 9 7.45 -16.93 8.50
CA LYS A 9 6.16 -16.52 9.03
C LYS A 9 5.47 -15.73 7.92
N LEU A 10 4.46 -16.33 7.29
CA LEU A 10 3.71 -15.69 6.22
C LEU A 10 3.04 -14.47 6.85
N LEU A 11 3.56 -13.27 6.53
CA LEU A 11 2.98 -12.03 7.01
C LEU A 11 1.54 -11.98 6.50
N GLN A 12 0.59 -11.96 7.44
CA GLN A 12 -0.82 -11.89 7.09
C GLN A 12 -1.08 -10.61 6.26
N PRO A 13 -1.97 -10.66 5.27
CA PRO A 13 -2.33 -9.49 4.50
C PRO A 13 -2.77 -8.32 5.40
N ILE A 14 -2.30 -7.11 5.11
CA ILE A 14 -2.68 -5.92 5.86
C ILE A 14 -4.15 -5.59 5.58
N GLN A 15 -4.99 -5.71 6.60
CA GLN A 15 -6.40 -5.32 6.56
C GLN A 15 -6.64 -3.97 7.24
N ILE A 16 -7.28 -3.01 6.58
CA ILE A 16 -7.67 -1.73 7.21
C ILE A 16 -8.63 -1.99 8.38
N GLY A 17 -8.36 -1.37 9.53
CA GLY A 17 -9.12 -1.61 10.77
C GLY A 17 -8.89 -2.99 11.39
N GLY A 18 -7.89 -3.75 10.92
CA GLY A 18 -7.49 -5.01 11.54
C GLY A 18 -6.86 -4.82 12.91
N GLU A 19 -6.83 -5.90 13.68
CA GLU A 19 -6.30 -5.87 15.05
C GLU A 19 -4.79 -5.56 15.09
N LEU A 20 -4.38 -4.72 16.05
CA LEU A 20 -3.01 -4.24 16.22
C LEU A 20 -2.35 -4.74 17.51
N GLU A 21 -3.13 -5.13 18.52
CA GLU A 21 -2.62 -5.47 19.85
C GLU A 21 -1.71 -6.69 19.87
N ARG A 22 -1.87 -7.62 18.91
CA ARG A 22 -1.03 -8.81 18.76
C ARG A 22 0.23 -8.58 17.92
N LEU A 23 0.46 -7.39 17.38
CA LEU A 23 1.60 -7.08 16.52
C LEU A 23 2.77 -6.52 17.34
N SER A 24 3.97 -6.97 17.02
CA SER A 24 5.21 -6.35 17.51
C SER A 24 5.42 -4.97 16.90
N ILE A 25 6.29 -4.16 17.52
CA ILE A 25 6.67 -2.83 17.00
C ILE A 25 7.20 -2.91 15.57
N ALA A 26 8.09 -3.88 15.29
CA ALA A 26 8.63 -4.07 13.94
C ALA A 26 7.54 -4.44 12.91
N GLU A 27 6.57 -5.27 13.29
CA GLU A 27 5.43 -5.59 12.42
C GLU A 27 4.53 -4.36 12.17
N LEU A 28 4.37 -3.48 13.17
CA LEU A 28 3.65 -2.21 13.03
C LEU A 28 4.39 -1.22 12.12
N GLU A 29 5.71 -1.11 12.25
CA GLU A 29 6.55 -0.25 11.41
C GLU A 29 6.53 -0.68 9.94
N GLU A 30 6.68 -1.99 9.67
CA GLU A 30 6.59 -2.52 8.31
C GLU A 30 5.18 -2.30 7.73
N ARG A 31 4.14 -2.48 8.55
CA ARG A 31 2.77 -2.18 8.15
C ARG A 31 2.57 -0.71 7.76
N VAL A 32 3.10 0.24 8.55
CA VAL A 32 3.06 1.67 8.23
C VAL A 32 3.76 1.95 6.91
N LYS A 33 4.95 1.39 6.70
CA LYS A 33 5.74 1.55 5.47
C LYS A 33 4.97 1.09 4.23
N ILE A 34 4.35 -0.09 4.30
CA ILE A 34 3.55 -0.63 3.20
C ILE A 34 2.34 0.27 2.90
N LEU A 35 1.63 0.71 3.94
CA LEU A 35 0.46 1.58 3.78
C LEU A 35 0.82 2.95 3.18
N LEU A 36 1.95 3.54 3.57
CA LEU A 36 2.43 4.80 3.00
C LEU A 36 2.82 4.66 1.51
N ALA A 37 3.45 3.55 1.14
CA ALA A 37 3.74 3.24 -0.26
C ALA A 37 2.44 3.12 -1.08
N GLU A 38 1.41 2.47 -0.51
CA GLU A 38 0.11 2.34 -1.16
C GLU A 38 -0.61 3.68 -1.29
N ILE A 39 -0.60 4.52 -0.25
CA ILE A 39 -1.13 5.90 -0.31
C ILE A 39 -0.48 6.68 -1.45
N SER A 40 0.85 6.62 -1.54
CA SER A 40 1.61 7.30 -2.60
C SER A 40 1.21 6.82 -3.99
N ARG A 41 1.06 5.50 -4.18
CA ARG A 41 0.61 4.89 -5.43
C ARG A 41 -0.79 5.37 -5.83
N VAL A 42 -1.73 5.39 -4.88
CA VAL A 42 -3.10 5.84 -5.11
C VAL A 42 -3.13 7.33 -5.47
N GLN A 43 -2.38 8.17 -4.75
CA GLN A 43 -2.27 9.60 -5.05
C GLN A 43 -1.72 9.84 -6.46
N GLN A 44 -0.66 9.14 -6.87
CA GLN A 44 -0.13 9.23 -8.23
C GLN A 44 -1.18 8.86 -9.29
N LYS A 45 -1.99 7.83 -9.04
CA LYS A 45 -3.08 7.43 -9.94
C LYS A 45 -4.19 8.48 -10.02
N ILE A 46 -4.52 9.14 -8.91
CA ILE A 46 -5.46 10.26 -8.89
C ILE A 46 -4.93 11.39 -9.77
N THR A 47 -3.67 11.80 -9.58
CA THR A 47 -3.04 12.87 -10.38
C THR A 47 -3.02 12.54 -11.87
N GLN A 48 -2.68 11.30 -12.24
CA GLN A 48 -2.72 10.84 -13.64
C GLN A 48 -4.13 10.98 -14.22
N LYS A 49 -5.17 10.55 -13.49
CA LYS A 49 -6.57 10.66 -13.93
C LYS A 49 -7.03 12.10 -14.07
N GLN A 50 -6.65 12.96 -13.13
CA GLN A 50 -6.97 14.39 -13.19
C GLN A 50 -6.33 15.05 -14.41
N ALA A 51 -5.06 14.77 -14.69
CA ALA A 51 -4.38 15.28 -15.88
C ALA A 51 -5.07 14.83 -17.18
N SER A 52 -5.49 13.56 -17.27
CA SER A 52 -6.28 13.06 -18.40
C SER A 52 -7.63 13.78 -18.55
N ALA A 53 -8.35 14.02 -17.45
CA ALA A 53 -9.65 14.68 -17.46
C ALA A 53 -9.55 16.17 -17.82
N SER A 54 -8.53 16.87 -17.31
CA SER A 54 -8.25 18.27 -17.68
C SER A 54 -7.81 18.40 -19.14
N GLY A 55 -7.00 17.46 -19.63
CA GLY A 55 -6.60 17.41 -21.05
C GLY A 55 -7.80 17.20 -21.98
N ALA A 56 -8.71 16.29 -21.64
CA ALA A 56 -9.95 16.09 -22.40
C ALA A 56 -10.84 17.34 -22.36
N SER A 57 -11.02 17.95 -21.19
CA SER A 57 -11.88 19.15 -21.04
C SER A 57 -11.38 20.35 -21.83
N ALA A 58 -10.06 20.47 -22.06
CA ALA A 58 -9.47 21.52 -22.89
C ALA A 58 -9.66 21.28 -24.40
N VAL A 59 -9.74 20.03 -24.84
CA VAL A 59 -9.99 19.66 -26.24
C VAL A 59 -11.46 19.87 -26.61
N PHE A 60 -12.39 19.61 -25.69
CA PHE A 60 -13.84 19.76 -25.94
C PHE A 60 -14.37 21.21 -25.88
N LYS A 61 -13.57 22.20 -25.44
CA LYS A 61 -13.97 23.63 -25.38
C LYS A 61 -13.46 24.46 -26.57
N LYS A 62 -12.97 23.82 -27.63
CA LYS A 62 -12.45 24.49 -28.84
C LYS A 62 -13.40 24.32 -30.01
#